data_AF-A0A3E0K3Z6-F1
#
_entry.id   AF-A0A3E0K3Z6-F1
#
_cell.length_a   1.000
_cell.length_b   1.000
_cell.length_c   1.000
_cell.angle_alpha   90.00
_cell.angle_beta   90.00
_cell.angle_gamma   90.00
#
_symmetry.space_group_name_H-M   'P 1'
#
loop_
_entity.id
_entity.type
_entity.pdbx_description
1 polymer ?
#
loop_
_entity_poly.entity_id
_entity_poly.type
_entity_poly.pdbx_seq_one_letter_code
_entity_poly.pdbx_strand_id
1 'polypeptide(L)' 'MNLSFGEILIILVVALILFGPSKLPQLGRAAGETLYEFKKGMKQVMDDDSKQTKS' A
#
# COMPACT_ATOMS: atom_id res chain seq x y z
N MET A 1 -5.08 27.05 -8.99
CA MET A 1 -3.92 26.48 -9.68
C MET A 1 -4.02 24.98 -9.52
N ASN A 2 -4.34 24.27 -10.59
CA ASN A 2 -4.52 22.83 -10.54
C ASN A 2 -3.14 22.23 -10.70
N LEU A 3 -2.72 21.38 -9.75
CA LEU A 3 -1.46 20.66 -9.85
C LEU A 3 -1.51 19.85 -11.15
N SER A 4 -0.75 20.28 -12.15
CA SER A 4 -0.76 19.64 -13.45
C SER A 4 0.05 18.35 -13.35
N PHE A 5 -0.33 17.34 -14.13
CA PHE A 5 0.39 16.07 -14.18
C PHE A 5 1.90 16.26 -14.42
N GLY A 6 2.29 17.32 -15.14
CA GLY A 6 3.70 17.66 -15.37
C GLY A 6 4.47 18.06 -14.11
N GLU A 7 3.86 18.78 -13.17
CA GLU A 7 4.51 19.20 -11.92
C GLU A 7 4.76 17.99 -11.01
N ILE A 8 3.77 17.09 -10.92
CA ILE A 8 3.90 15.81 -10.21
C ILE A 8 5.04 14.99 -10.82
N LEU A 9 5.13 14.93 -12.15
CA LEU A 9 6.15 14.15 -12.85
C LEU A 9 7.57 14.66 -12.56
N ILE A 10 7.78 15.98 -12.50
CA ILE A 10 9.07 16.58 -12.13
C ILE A 10 9.46 16.21 -10.71
N ILE A 11 8.53 16.33 -9.76
CA ILE A 11 8.76 15.96 -8.36
C ILE A 11 9.13 14.48 -8.26
N LEU A 12 8.42 13.62 -9.00
CA LEU A 12 8.71 12.19 -9.08
C LEU A 12 10.12 11.94 -9.59
N VAL A 13 10.56 12.60 -10.67
CA VAL A 13 11.92 12.45 -11.20
C VAL A 13 12.97 12.86 -10.17
N VAL A 14 12.79 13.98 -9.48
CA VAL A 14 13.71 14.42 -8.42
C VAL A 14 13.75 13.41 -7.27
N ALA A 15 12.58 12.94 -6.82
CA ALA A 15 12.49 11.91 -5.79
C ALA A 15 13.17 10.60 -6.24
N LEU A 16 13.03 10.22 -7.50
CA LEU A 16 13.67 9.03 -8.06
C LEU A 16 15.18 9.16 -8.17
N ILE A 17 15.73 10.37 -8.33
CA ILE A 17 17.18 10.58 -8.29
C ILE A 17 17.70 10.43 -6.86
N LEU A 18 16.98 10.98 -5.87
CA LEU A 18 17.38 10.92 -4.46
C LEU A 18 17.23 9.51 -3.86
N PHE A 19 16.09 8.87 -4.12
CA PHE A 19 15.77 7.56 -3.55
C PHE A 19 16.17 6.40 -4.48
N GLY A 20 16.25 6.62 -5.79
CA GLY A 20 16.47 5.58 -6.78
C GLY A 20 15.16 4.93 -7.28
N PRO A 21 15.05 4.61 -8.58
CA PRO A 21 13.86 4.01 -9.19
C PRO A 21 13.51 2.63 -8.63
N SER A 22 14.49 1.91 -8.07
CA SER A 22 14.27 0.59 -7.49
C SER A 22 13.69 0.63 -6.07
N LYS A 23 13.82 1.75 -5.33
CA LYS A 23 13.34 1.81 -3.95
C LYS A 23 11.82 1.95 -3.86
N LEU A 24 11.18 2.74 -4.73
CA LEU A 24 9.71 2.88 -4.70
C LEU A 24 8.98 1.54 -4.93
N PRO A 25 9.34 0.71 -5.93
CA PRO A 25 8.74 -0.61 -6.11
C PRO A 25 9.03 -1.57 -4.96
N GLN A 26 10.23 -1.51 -4.37
CA GLN A 26 10.58 -2.36 -3.23
C GLN A 26 9.74 -2.01 -1.99
N LEU A 27 9.60 -0.73 -1.68
CA LEU A 27 8.73 -0.24 -0.60
C LEU A 27 7.27 -0.61 -0.87
N GLY A 28 6.79 -0.46 -2.11
CA GLY A 28 5.45 -0.87 -2.50
C GLY A 28 5.20 -2.37 -2.34
N ARG A 29 6.19 -3.21 -2.65
CA ARG A 29 6.11 -4.67 -2.44
C ARG A 29 6.05 -5.01 -0.96
N ALA A 30 6.94 -4.46 -0.14
CA ALA A 30 6.96 -4.70 1.31
C ALA A 30 5.67 -4.20 1.99
N ALA A 31 5.21 -2.99 1.63
CA ALA A 31 3.94 -2.46 2.10
C ALA A 31 2.75 -3.29 1.60
N GLY A 32 2.78 -3.76 0.35
CA GLY A 32 1.74 -4.62 -0.20
C GLY A 32 1.62 -5.96 0.50
N GLU A 33 2.75 -6.59 0.82
CA GLU A 33 2.81 -7.87 1.54
C GLU A 33 2.28 -7.73 2.97
N THR A 34 2.67 -6.65 3.67
CA THR A 34 2.13 -6.35 5.01
C THR A 34 0.63 -6.05 4.98
N LEU A 35 0.15 -5.26 4.02
CA LEU A 35 -1.29 -5.00 3.85
C LEU A 35 -2.07 -6.27 3.48
N TYR A 36 -1.47 -7.17 2.70
CA TYR A 36 -2.07 -8.45 2.33
C TYR A 36 -2.27 -9.36 3.55
N GLU A 37 -1.23 -9.54 4.36
CA GLU A 37 -1.32 -10.32 5.59
C GLU A 37 -2.26 -9.66 6.61
N PHE A 38 -2.24 -8.33 6.72
CA PHE A 38 -3.17 -7.59 7.57
C PHE A 38 -4.63 -7.82 7.15
N LYS A 39 -4.94 -7.74 5.85
CA LYS A 39 -6.28 -8.02 5.32
C LYS A 39 -6.72 -9.46 5.60
N LYS A 40 -5.81 -10.42 5.44
CA LYS A 40 -6.07 -11.84 5.71
C LYS A 40 -6.38 -12.09 7.19
N GLY A 41 -5.58 -11.53 8.08
CA GLY A 41 -5.81 -11.61 9.53
C GLY A 41 -7.15 -10.99 9.93
N MET A 42 -7.46 -9.79 9.43
CA MET A 42 -8.77 -9.15 9.69
C MET A 42 -9.95 -10.00 9.20
N LYS A 43 -9.85 -10.61 8.01
CA LYS A 43 -10.90 -11.47 7.48
C LYS A 43 -11.14 -12.70 8.37
N GLN A 44 -10.07 -13.28 8.90
CA GLN A 44 -10.17 -14.43 9.79
C GLN A 44 -10.85 -14.08 11.12
N VAL A 45 -10.52 -12.91 11.69
CA VAL A 45 -11.20 -12.38 12.89
C VAL A 45 -12.69 -12.14 12.64
N MET A 46 -13.05 -11.51 11.52
CA MET A 46 -14.46 -11.26 11.16
C MET A 46 -15.23 -12.57 10.89
N ASP A 47 -14.61 -13.57 10.26
CA ASP A 47 -15.24 -14.88 10.03
C ASP A 47 -15.44 -15.66 11.34
N ASP A 48 -14.51 -15.57 12.31
CA ASP A 48 -14.65 -16.24 13.62
C ASP A 48 -15.74 -15.60 14.50
N ASP A 49 -15.86 -14.27 14.53
CA ASP A 49 -16.95 -13.57 15.24
C ASP A 49 -18.34 -13.93 14.66
N SER A 50 -18.43 -14.17 13.35
CA SER A 50 -19.68 -14.54 12.69
C SER A 50 -20.16 -15.98 12.99
N LYS A 51 -19.24 -16.88 13.38
CA LYS A 51 -19.58 -18.28 13.71
C LYS A 51 -20.03 -18.47 15.17
N GLN A 52 -19.69 -17.56 16.07
CA GLN A 52 -20.02 -17.70 17.50
C GLN A 52 -21.48 -17.33 17.84
N THR A 53 -22.21 -16.68 16.93
CA THR A 53 -23.60 -16.22 17.17
C THR A 53 -24.70 -17.18 16.69
N LYS A 54 -24.33 -18.34 16.11
CA LYS A 54 -25.27 -19.31 15.51
C LYS A 54 -25.41 -20.63 16.25
N SER A 55 -24.90 -20.75 17.47
CA SER A 55 -25.00 -21.98 18.28
C SER A 55 -25.72 -21.76 19.60
#